data_AF-A0AAD7K8H9-F1
#
_entry.id   AF-A0AAD7K8H9-F1
#
_cell.length_a   1.000
_cell.length_b   1.000
_cell.length_c   1.000
_cell.angle_alpha   90.00
_cell.angle_beta   90.00
_cell.angle_gamma   90.00
#
_symmetry.space_group_name_H-M   'P 1'
#
loop_
_entity.id
_entity.type
_entity.pdbx_description
1 polymer ?
#
loop_
_entity_poly.entity_id
_entity_poly.type
_entity_poly.pdbx_seq_one_letter_code
_entity_poly.pdbx_strand_id
1 'polypeptide(L)'
;MANASLLPRNDSFNARVRGTSHIDFRTATTGVAAKTMRNEISHLVATVGDPQTKKAFDTEMQAFFYLFTRYLSERAKSQDLDWDLIKSPAEEQIVPYAKLPQPSDPKNLNKLAVLKVNGGLGTSMGMTGAKSALEVKDDMTFLDLTVRQIEHLNTTSRVDVPLILMTSFNTHEDTLRIIKKYANQQLRITTFNQSRYPRIYKETLLPCPKKADDDKKNWYPPGHGDLYNALLHSGVLDQLLAEGKEYLFVSNSDNLGAVVDESILQHMIDTQAEFLMEVTDKTKADIKASARHFACGGTLIDYEGSMRLLEIAQVPSEHVEDFKSIRKFKIFNTNNLWINLKALKRIMETDGMELEIIINPKVTDDGQAVVQLETAAGAAIKHFKNAHGINVPRKRFLPVKSCSDLLLIKSDIYSLSHGQLVINEARMFETTPIQQFQKRFKKIPKIIELDHLTVTGDVYFGRNVTLRGTVIVVANEGQRIDIPDGCILENRLLSGNLNMIEL
;
A
#
# COMPACT_ATOMS: atom_id res chain seq x y z
N MET A 1 69.69 -43.56 -36.20
CA MET A 1 69.98 -44.63 -35.24
C MET A 1 69.94 -44.02 -33.83
N ALA A 2 69.12 -44.61 -32.95
CA ALA A 2 69.28 -44.87 -31.51
C ALA A 2 70.11 -43.88 -30.63
N ASN A 3 69.77 -43.56 -29.38
CA ASN A 3 68.75 -44.04 -28.44
C ASN A 3 68.78 -43.17 -27.16
N ALA A 4 67.64 -43.12 -26.44
CA ALA A 4 67.40 -43.15 -24.97
C ALA A 4 68.26 -42.29 -24.00
N SER A 5 67.82 -41.79 -22.85
CA SER A 5 66.56 -41.69 -22.09
C SER A 5 66.94 -41.02 -20.74
N LEU A 6 66.03 -40.28 -20.09
CA LEU A 6 65.71 -40.35 -18.63
C LEU A 6 64.86 -39.12 -18.19
N LEU A 7 63.54 -39.33 -18.21
CA LEU A 7 62.44 -38.95 -17.29
C LEU A 7 62.39 -37.59 -16.52
N PRO A 8 61.16 -37.15 -16.14
CA PRO A 8 60.77 -35.73 -16.00
C PRO A 8 60.59 -35.27 -14.55
N ARG A 9 60.54 -33.94 -14.33
CA ARG A 9 60.01 -33.34 -13.09
C ARG A 9 58.75 -32.52 -13.36
N ASN A 10 57.74 -32.87 -12.55
CA ASN A 10 56.42 -32.29 -12.34
C ASN A 10 56.33 -30.76 -12.40
N ASP A 11 55.26 -30.28 -13.05
CA ASP A 11 54.35 -29.23 -12.56
C ASP A 11 53.00 -29.40 -13.29
N SER A 12 52.01 -30.04 -12.65
CA SER A 12 50.98 -29.46 -11.77
C SER A 12 49.74 -28.94 -12.53
N PHE A 13 48.78 -29.87 -12.67
CA PHE A 13 47.32 -29.72 -12.77
C PHE A 13 46.69 -28.49 -13.44
N ASN A 14 46.15 -28.72 -14.63
CA ASN A 14 44.99 -27.99 -15.18
C ASN A 14 43.78 -28.12 -14.23
N ALA A 15 43.53 -27.10 -13.41
CA ALA A 15 42.28 -26.94 -12.69
C ALA A 15 41.18 -26.47 -13.67
N ARG A 16 40.34 -27.41 -14.11
CA ARG A 16 39.07 -27.11 -14.77
C ARG A 16 38.25 -26.17 -13.88
N VAL A 17 37.96 -24.99 -14.40
CA VAL A 17 37.01 -24.01 -13.83
C VAL A 17 35.63 -24.68 -13.68
N ARG A 18 35.30 -25.13 -12.47
CA ARG A 18 33.94 -25.52 -12.05
C ARG A 18 33.18 -24.25 -11.63
N GLY A 19 32.73 -23.47 -12.60
CA GLY A 19 31.90 -22.27 -12.36
C GLY A 19 30.61 -22.23 -13.19
N THR A 20 30.57 -22.91 -14.33
CA THR A 20 29.46 -22.83 -15.29
C THR A 20 28.30 -23.80 -15.02
N SER A 21 28.57 -24.97 -14.42
CA SER A 21 27.55 -26.03 -14.29
C SER A 21 26.42 -25.73 -13.28
N HIS A 22 26.66 -24.90 -12.27
CA HIS A 22 25.63 -24.55 -11.27
C HIS A 22 24.61 -23.54 -11.81
N ILE A 23 25.05 -22.62 -12.65
CA ILE A 23 24.20 -21.60 -13.30
C ILE A 23 23.35 -22.29 -14.38
N ASP A 24 23.96 -23.17 -15.17
CA ASP A 24 23.25 -23.95 -16.21
C ASP A 24 22.20 -24.89 -15.59
N PHE A 25 22.50 -25.54 -14.45
CA PHE A 25 21.55 -26.40 -13.76
C PHE A 25 20.37 -25.62 -13.17
N ARG A 26 20.62 -24.46 -12.52
CA ARG A 26 19.53 -23.59 -12.02
C ARG A 26 18.64 -23.08 -13.15
N THR A 27 19.24 -22.69 -14.28
CA THR A 27 18.52 -22.22 -15.46
C THR A 27 17.65 -23.33 -16.08
N ALA A 28 18.18 -24.55 -16.20
CA ALA A 28 17.40 -25.71 -16.65
C ALA A 28 16.23 -26.05 -15.70
N THR A 29 16.45 -25.97 -14.39
CA THR A 29 15.42 -26.23 -13.37
C THR A 29 14.31 -25.16 -13.42
N THR A 30 14.66 -23.90 -13.65
CA THR A 30 13.69 -22.79 -13.79
C THR A 30 12.83 -22.93 -15.04
N GLY A 31 13.40 -23.39 -16.16
CA GLY A 31 12.66 -23.65 -17.40
C GLY A 31 11.62 -24.77 -17.25
N VAL A 32 11.95 -25.84 -16.51
CA VAL A 32 10.99 -26.92 -16.21
C VAL A 32 9.85 -26.41 -15.33
N ALA A 33 10.16 -25.66 -14.27
CA ALA A 33 9.14 -25.08 -13.39
C ALA A 33 8.18 -24.14 -14.15
N ALA A 34 8.71 -23.28 -15.02
CA ALA A 34 7.90 -22.42 -15.87
C ALA A 34 7.01 -23.21 -16.84
N LYS A 35 7.53 -24.28 -17.46
CA LYS A 35 6.73 -25.14 -18.35
C LYS A 35 5.59 -25.83 -17.60
N THR A 36 5.86 -26.38 -16.42
CA THR A 36 4.84 -27.01 -15.58
C THR A 36 3.77 -26.01 -15.16
N MET A 37 4.18 -24.81 -14.73
CA MET A 37 3.25 -23.73 -14.38
C MET A 37 2.33 -23.35 -15.54
N ARG A 38 2.89 -23.23 -16.75
CA ARG A 38 2.11 -22.93 -17.95
C ARG A 38 1.04 -23.99 -18.23
N ASN A 39 1.37 -25.27 -18.04
CA ASN A 39 0.42 -26.37 -18.25
C ASN A 39 -0.72 -26.31 -17.23
N GLU A 40 -0.41 -26.08 -15.95
CA GLU A 40 -1.42 -25.95 -14.89
C GLU A 40 -2.32 -24.73 -15.09
N ILE A 41 -1.73 -23.59 -15.50
CA ILE A 41 -2.50 -22.39 -15.87
C ILE A 41 -3.41 -22.67 -17.06
N SER A 42 -2.92 -23.37 -18.09
CA SER A 42 -3.74 -23.73 -19.25
C SER A 42 -4.90 -24.64 -18.86
N HIS A 43 -4.67 -25.57 -17.92
CA HIS A 43 -5.73 -26.39 -17.34
C HIS A 43 -6.75 -25.53 -16.58
N LEU A 44 -6.29 -24.58 -15.75
CA LEU A 44 -7.16 -23.62 -15.05
C LEU A 44 -8.05 -22.84 -16.02
N VAL A 45 -7.48 -22.27 -17.08
CA VAL A 45 -8.24 -21.52 -18.10
C VAL A 45 -9.24 -22.43 -18.84
N ALA A 46 -8.91 -23.71 -19.05
CA ALA A 46 -9.82 -24.67 -19.66
C ALA A 46 -11.04 -25.00 -18.78
N THR A 47 -10.99 -24.77 -17.46
CA THR A 47 -12.14 -24.99 -16.57
C THR A 47 -13.25 -23.94 -16.72
N VAL A 48 -12.98 -22.81 -17.38
CA VAL A 48 -13.98 -21.75 -17.61
C VAL A 48 -14.79 -22.05 -18.86
N GLY A 49 -16.09 -22.27 -18.69
CA GLY A 49 -17.00 -22.60 -19.80
C GLY A 49 -17.45 -21.39 -20.62
N ASP A 50 -17.61 -20.22 -19.99
CA ASP A 50 -18.09 -19.00 -20.68
C ASP A 50 -16.98 -18.34 -21.53
N PRO A 51 -17.17 -18.12 -22.84
CA PRO A 51 -16.12 -17.60 -23.72
C PRO A 51 -15.61 -16.20 -23.36
N GLN A 52 -16.48 -15.28 -22.90
CA GLN A 52 -16.07 -13.92 -22.55
C GLN A 52 -15.26 -13.90 -21.26
N THR A 53 -15.77 -14.56 -20.23
CA THR A 53 -15.09 -14.74 -18.94
C THR A 53 -13.76 -15.46 -19.12
N LYS A 54 -13.71 -16.47 -20.00
CA LYS A 54 -12.50 -17.21 -20.33
C LYS A 54 -11.42 -16.30 -20.92
N LYS A 55 -11.78 -15.40 -21.84
CA LYS A 55 -10.81 -14.47 -22.45
C LYS A 55 -10.22 -13.49 -21.43
N ALA A 56 -11.07 -12.93 -20.55
CA ALA A 56 -10.63 -12.04 -19.48
C ALA A 56 -9.70 -12.79 -18.50
N PHE A 57 -10.11 -13.98 -18.07
CA PHE A 57 -9.33 -14.81 -17.16
C PHE A 57 -8.01 -15.30 -17.77
N ASP A 58 -7.98 -15.65 -19.07
CA ASP A 58 -6.74 -15.99 -19.78
C ASP A 58 -5.75 -14.82 -19.80
N THR A 59 -6.23 -13.60 -19.97
CA THR A 59 -5.40 -12.38 -19.91
C THR A 59 -4.77 -12.21 -18.53
N GLU A 60 -5.56 -12.37 -17.45
CA GLU A 60 -5.05 -12.34 -16.07
C GLU A 60 -4.00 -13.43 -15.84
N MET A 61 -4.24 -14.64 -16.34
CA MET A 61 -3.35 -15.77 -16.18
C MET A 61 -2.04 -15.62 -16.96
N GLN A 62 -2.08 -15.00 -18.15
CA GLN A 62 -0.88 -14.65 -18.90
C GLN A 62 -0.04 -13.60 -18.18
N ALA A 63 -0.68 -12.58 -17.59
CA ALA A 63 -0.01 -11.56 -16.79
C ALA A 63 0.64 -12.17 -15.53
N PHE A 64 -0.05 -13.09 -14.86
CA PHE A 64 0.52 -13.87 -13.76
C PHE A 64 1.70 -14.73 -14.21
N PHE A 65 1.60 -15.42 -15.35
CA PHE A 65 2.67 -16.26 -15.88
C PHE A 65 3.93 -15.44 -16.20
N TYR A 66 3.76 -14.24 -16.74
CA TYR A 66 4.86 -13.30 -16.97
C TYR A 66 5.55 -12.91 -15.66
N LEU A 67 4.77 -12.53 -14.63
CA LEU A 67 5.28 -12.22 -13.30
C LEU A 67 6.04 -13.40 -12.67
N PHE A 68 5.49 -14.61 -12.79
CA PHE A 68 6.13 -15.84 -12.27
C PHE A 68 7.44 -16.16 -12.99
N THR A 69 7.49 -15.98 -14.32
CA THR A 69 8.70 -16.20 -15.11
C THR A 69 9.80 -15.20 -14.73
N ARG A 70 9.43 -13.94 -14.50
CA ARG A 70 10.35 -12.92 -13.98
C ARG A 70 10.86 -13.27 -12.59
N TYR A 71 9.97 -13.69 -11.68
CA TYR A 71 10.36 -14.15 -10.34
C TYR A 71 11.38 -15.29 -10.39
N LEU A 72 11.18 -16.30 -11.24
CA LEU A 72 12.15 -17.38 -11.41
C LEU A 72 13.50 -16.89 -11.97
N SER A 73 13.46 -15.93 -12.89
CA SER A 73 14.66 -15.35 -13.51
C SER A 73 15.46 -14.51 -12.52
N GLU A 74 14.80 -13.65 -11.74
CA GLU A 74 15.41 -12.82 -10.70
C GLU A 74 16.00 -13.71 -9.59
N ARG A 75 15.28 -14.75 -9.18
CA ARG A 75 15.76 -15.75 -8.21
C ARG A 75 16.99 -16.52 -8.71
N ALA A 76 17.08 -16.78 -10.02
CA ALA A 76 18.22 -17.46 -10.61
C ALA A 76 19.47 -16.56 -10.72
N LYS A 77 19.25 -15.27 -11.00
CA LYS A 77 20.32 -14.27 -11.14
C LYS A 77 20.91 -13.82 -9.80
N SER A 78 20.16 -13.91 -8.69
CA SER A 78 20.60 -13.45 -7.36
C SER A 78 21.21 -12.04 -7.41
N GLN A 79 20.60 -11.15 -8.19
CA GLN A 79 21.09 -9.79 -8.37
C GLN A 79 20.43 -8.92 -7.30
N ASP A 80 21.10 -8.81 -6.16
CA ASP A 80 20.72 -7.83 -5.15
C ASP A 80 21.03 -6.42 -5.66
N LEU A 81 20.28 -5.43 -5.17
CA LEU A 81 20.54 -4.04 -5.50
C LEU A 81 21.91 -3.65 -4.94
N ASP A 82 22.76 -3.04 -5.78
CA ASP A 82 24.08 -2.59 -5.36
C ASP A 82 23.94 -1.39 -4.43
N TRP A 83 24.21 -1.63 -3.14
CA TRP A 83 24.01 -0.64 -2.08
C TRP A 83 24.90 0.60 -2.27
N ASP A 84 26.08 0.43 -2.87
CA ASP A 84 27.06 1.51 -3.05
C ASP A 84 26.62 2.50 -4.14
N LEU A 85 25.72 2.10 -5.03
CA LEU A 85 25.14 2.96 -6.07
C LEU A 85 23.97 3.81 -5.57
N ILE A 86 23.43 3.51 -4.37
CA ILE A 86 22.31 4.26 -3.80
C ILE A 86 22.78 5.64 -3.37
N LYS A 87 22.10 6.67 -3.88
CA LYS A 87 22.31 8.06 -3.47
C LYS A 87 21.07 8.66 -2.87
N SER A 88 21.27 9.63 -1.98
CA SER A 88 20.18 10.48 -1.52
C SER A 88 19.65 11.30 -2.71
N PRO A 89 18.33 11.42 -2.87
CA PRO A 89 17.75 12.25 -3.94
C PRO A 89 18.27 13.68 -3.87
N ALA A 90 18.51 14.28 -5.03
CA ALA A 90 18.88 15.69 -5.13
C ALA A 90 17.73 16.61 -4.68
N GLU A 91 18.04 17.85 -4.29
CA GLU A 91 17.02 18.82 -3.87
C GLU A 91 15.99 19.10 -4.96
N GLU A 92 16.38 19.00 -6.23
CA GLU A 92 15.49 19.18 -7.39
C GLU A 92 14.54 17.99 -7.60
N GLN A 93 14.91 16.80 -7.11
CA GLN A 93 14.10 15.58 -7.22
C GLN A 93 13.06 15.47 -6.10
N ILE A 94 13.16 16.28 -5.04
CA ILE A 94 12.18 16.34 -3.96
C ILE A 94 11.84 17.79 -3.66
N VAL A 95 10.70 18.23 -4.20
CA VAL A 95 10.24 19.61 -4.03
C VAL A 95 9.53 19.75 -2.67
N PRO A 96 9.94 20.70 -1.81
CA PRO A 96 9.21 20.99 -0.58
C PRO A 96 7.81 21.55 -0.90
N TYR A 97 6.77 21.08 -0.20
CA TYR A 97 5.39 21.56 -0.39
C TYR A 97 5.24 23.08 -0.25
N ALA A 98 6.02 23.71 0.63
CA ALA A 98 6.01 25.16 0.82
C ALA A 98 6.49 25.98 -0.40
N LYS A 99 7.18 25.35 -1.35
CA LYS A 99 7.65 25.99 -2.59
C LYS A 99 6.68 25.81 -3.76
N LEU A 100 5.56 25.11 -3.57
CA LEU A 100 4.60 24.87 -4.64
C LEU A 100 3.93 26.18 -5.09
N PRO A 101 3.59 26.30 -6.38
CA PRO A 101 2.87 27.45 -6.89
C PRO A 101 1.48 27.55 -6.26
N GLN A 102 0.96 28.77 -6.16
CA GLN A 102 -0.44 28.98 -5.83
C GLN A 102 -1.32 28.51 -6.99
N PRO A 103 -2.47 27.89 -6.71
CA PRO A 103 -3.38 27.42 -7.75
C PRO A 103 -3.85 28.60 -8.61
N SER A 104 -3.64 28.50 -9.92
CA SER A 104 -3.88 29.62 -10.85
C SER A 104 -5.27 29.56 -11.49
N ASP A 105 -5.72 28.36 -11.90
CA ASP A 105 -7.01 28.15 -12.56
C ASP A 105 -7.76 26.94 -11.98
N PRO A 106 -8.91 27.13 -11.32
CA PRO A 106 -9.77 26.06 -10.81
C PRO A 106 -10.24 25.09 -11.91
N LYS A 107 -10.23 25.51 -13.19
CA LYS A 107 -10.60 24.64 -14.32
C LYS A 107 -9.63 23.48 -14.52
N ASN A 108 -8.41 23.54 -13.98
CA ASN A 108 -7.47 22.43 -14.03
C ASN A 108 -8.04 21.16 -13.36
N LEU A 109 -8.94 21.31 -12.38
CA LEU A 109 -9.66 20.20 -11.77
C LEU A 109 -10.53 19.42 -12.77
N ASN A 110 -11.01 20.04 -13.86
CA ASN A 110 -11.74 19.31 -14.90
C ASN A 110 -10.88 18.27 -15.61
N LYS A 111 -9.55 18.39 -15.56
CA LYS A 111 -8.60 17.43 -16.12
C LYS A 111 -8.23 16.32 -15.14
N LEU A 112 -8.66 16.43 -13.88
CA LEU A 112 -8.34 15.48 -12.81
C LEU A 112 -9.39 14.38 -12.70
N ALA A 113 -8.92 13.16 -12.43
CA ALA A 113 -9.70 12.05 -11.92
C ALA A 113 -9.12 11.58 -10.58
N VAL A 114 -9.97 11.13 -9.66
CA VAL A 114 -9.54 10.66 -8.33
C VAL A 114 -9.77 9.16 -8.24
N LEU A 115 -8.73 8.39 -7.91
CA LEU A 115 -8.79 6.96 -7.71
C LEU A 115 -8.45 6.59 -6.27
N LYS A 116 -9.33 5.81 -5.64
CA LYS A 116 -9.08 5.21 -4.33
C LYS A 116 -8.83 3.71 -4.48
N VAL A 117 -7.69 3.27 -3.95
CA VAL A 117 -7.33 1.86 -3.85
C VAL A 117 -8.18 1.23 -2.76
N ASN A 118 -9.15 0.41 -3.15
CA ASN A 118 -10.15 -0.22 -2.28
C ASN A 118 -10.10 -1.76 -2.29
N GLY A 119 -8.95 -2.34 -2.63
CA GLY A 119 -8.79 -3.81 -2.63
C GLY A 119 -8.63 -4.44 -1.24
N GLY A 120 -8.39 -3.62 -0.21
CA GLY A 120 -8.02 -4.06 1.14
C GLY A 120 -9.19 -4.50 2.02
N LEU A 121 -9.02 -5.64 2.68
CA LEU A 121 -9.95 -6.14 3.68
C LEU A 121 -9.68 -5.54 5.07
N GLY A 122 -10.73 -5.35 5.85
CA GLY A 122 -10.67 -4.89 7.24
C GLY A 122 -10.31 -6.00 8.26
N THR A 123 -9.71 -7.11 7.84
CA THR A 123 -9.45 -8.28 8.71
C THR A 123 -8.55 -7.96 9.90
N SER A 124 -7.58 -7.06 9.72
CA SER A 124 -6.73 -6.53 10.81
C SER A 124 -7.52 -5.84 11.93
N MET A 125 -8.72 -5.36 11.62
CA MET A 125 -9.65 -4.71 12.56
C MET A 125 -10.85 -5.61 12.90
N GLY A 126 -10.78 -6.90 12.55
CA GLY A 126 -11.84 -7.89 12.84
C GLY A 126 -13.08 -7.77 11.96
N MET A 127 -12.98 -7.15 10.78
CA MET A 127 -14.08 -7.07 9.81
C MET A 127 -13.90 -8.08 8.67
N THR A 128 -15.03 -8.58 8.17
CA THR A 128 -15.08 -9.51 7.04
C THR A 128 -15.21 -8.81 5.68
N GLY A 129 -15.59 -7.54 5.65
CA GLY A 129 -15.83 -6.77 4.42
C GLY A 129 -14.75 -5.76 4.06
N ALA A 130 -15.05 -4.95 3.04
CA ALA A 130 -14.19 -3.87 2.57
C ALA A 130 -13.86 -2.88 3.69
N LYS A 131 -12.58 -2.52 3.82
CA LYS A 131 -12.13 -1.59 4.86
C LYS A 131 -12.76 -0.21 4.72
N SER A 132 -13.08 0.21 3.49
CA SER A 132 -13.75 1.49 3.23
C SER A 132 -15.14 1.61 3.85
N ALA A 133 -15.78 0.48 4.20
CA ALA A 133 -17.09 0.43 4.82
C ALA A 133 -17.04 0.60 6.35
N LEU A 134 -15.85 0.73 6.93
CA LEU A 134 -15.70 0.95 8.37
C LEU A 134 -16.12 2.36 8.74
N GLU A 135 -16.94 2.47 9.78
CA GLU A 135 -17.37 3.74 10.38
C GLU A 135 -16.22 4.45 11.10
N VAL A 136 -15.94 5.66 10.63
CA VAL A 136 -14.83 6.50 11.04
C VAL A 136 -15.26 7.54 12.05
N LYS A 137 -16.26 8.37 11.75
CA LYS A 137 -16.69 9.48 12.62
C LYS A 137 -18.12 9.88 12.27
N ASP A 138 -18.93 10.21 13.29
CA ASP A 138 -20.32 10.65 13.14
C ASP A 138 -21.14 9.74 12.20
N ASP A 139 -21.03 8.41 12.42
CA ASP A 139 -21.68 7.34 11.65
C ASP A 139 -21.34 7.31 10.13
N MET A 140 -20.30 8.04 9.71
CA MET A 140 -19.80 8.01 8.33
C MET A 140 -18.65 7.02 8.16
N THR A 141 -18.68 6.30 7.04
CA THR A 141 -17.60 5.42 6.60
C THR A 141 -16.48 6.17 5.87
N PHE A 142 -15.33 5.54 5.64
CA PHE A 142 -14.27 6.12 4.80
C PHE A 142 -14.77 6.52 3.41
N LEU A 143 -15.65 5.69 2.84
CA LEU A 143 -16.22 5.98 1.53
C LEU A 143 -17.17 7.18 1.59
N ASP A 144 -17.97 7.32 2.66
CA ASP A 144 -18.84 8.49 2.85
C ASP A 144 -18.02 9.79 2.94
N LEU A 145 -16.92 9.75 3.68
CA LEU A 145 -16.01 10.89 3.81
C LEU A 145 -15.41 11.27 2.45
N THR A 146 -14.92 10.28 1.70
CA THR A 146 -14.35 10.52 0.36
C THR A 146 -15.40 11.11 -0.58
N VAL A 147 -16.61 10.55 -0.59
CA VAL A 147 -17.70 11.03 -1.46
C VAL A 147 -18.07 12.47 -1.11
N ARG A 148 -18.21 12.81 0.19
CA ARG A 148 -18.47 14.20 0.62
C ARG A 148 -17.36 15.16 0.23
N GLN A 149 -16.09 14.73 0.29
CA GLN A 149 -14.96 15.57 -0.12
C GLN A 149 -15.04 15.92 -1.60
N ILE A 150 -15.29 14.94 -2.48
CA ILE A 150 -15.36 15.18 -3.92
C ILE A 150 -16.65 15.90 -4.31
N GLU A 151 -17.78 15.60 -3.65
CA GLU A 151 -19.04 16.33 -3.85
C GLU A 151 -18.89 17.82 -3.50
N HIS A 152 -18.23 18.12 -2.36
CA HIS A 152 -17.93 19.49 -1.97
C HIS A 152 -16.98 20.18 -2.97
N LEU A 153 -15.95 19.47 -3.46
CA LEU A 153 -15.04 19.98 -4.48
C LEU A 153 -15.77 20.32 -5.78
N ASN A 154 -16.61 19.41 -6.28
CA ASN A 154 -17.38 19.58 -7.50
C ASN A 154 -18.36 20.76 -7.39
N THR A 155 -19.04 20.89 -6.24
CA THR A 155 -20.01 21.97 -6.00
C THR A 155 -19.33 23.34 -5.87
N THR A 156 -18.22 23.41 -5.12
CA THR A 156 -17.52 24.66 -4.82
C THR A 156 -16.80 25.20 -6.05
N SER A 157 -16.07 24.33 -6.75
CA SER A 157 -15.25 24.72 -7.91
C SER A 157 -16.03 24.63 -9.24
N ARG A 158 -17.29 24.16 -9.22
CA ARG A 158 -18.16 23.95 -10.40
C ARG A 158 -17.48 23.09 -11.47
N VAL A 159 -16.96 21.95 -11.04
CA VAL A 159 -16.23 20.97 -11.87
C VAL A 159 -16.86 19.58 -11.73
N ASP A 160 -16.61 18.70 -12.69
CA ASP A 160 -17.00 17.28 -12.61
C ASP A 160 -15.76 16.40 -12.45
N VAL A 161 -15.32 16.19 -11.22
CA VAL A 161 -14.24 15.24 -10.90
C VAL A 161 -14.84 13.86 -10.64
N PRO A 162 -14.52 12.83 -11.44
CA PRO A 162 -14.99 11.47 -11.22
C PRO A 162 -14.21 10.81 -10.06
N LEU A 163 -14.93 10.02 -9.26
CA LEU A 163 -14.36 9.15 -8.24
C LEU A 163 -14.29 7.72 -8.77
N ILE A 164 -13.11 7.12 -8.74
CA ILE A 164 -12.84 5.77 -9.23
C ILE A 164 -12.44 4.90 -8.06
N LEU A 165 -13.07 3.74 -7.90
CA LEU A 165 -12.69 2.77 -6.87
C LEU A 165 -12.08 1.53 -7.52
N MET A 166 -10.80 1.29 -7.22
CA MET A 166 -10.14 0.04 -7.58
C MET A 166 -10.47 -1.00 -6.51
N THR A 167 -11.36 -1.93 -6.84
CA THR A 167 -11.82 -2.99 -5.93
C THR A 167 -11.04 -4.29 -6.16
N SER A 168 -11.27 -5.27 -5.29
CA SER A 168 -10.77 -6.65 -5.43
C SER A 168 -11.95 -7.63 -5.44
N PHE A 169 -11.73 -8.87 -5.89
CA PHE A 169 -12.76 -9.92 -5.81
C PHE A 169 -13.30 -10.17 -4.39
N ASN A 170 -12.59 -9.71 -3.36
CA ASN A 170 -13.03 -9.78 -1.96
C ASN A 170 -13.93 -8.60 -1.55
N THR A 171 -13.82 -7.46 -2.22
CA THR A 171 -14.45 -6.18 -1.81
C THR A 171 -15.45 -5.66 -2.83
N HIS A 172 -15.45 -6.19 -4.05
CA HIS A 172 -16.23 -5.68 -5.18
C HIS A 172 -17.74 -5.69 -4.91
N GLU A 173 -18.30 -6.84 -4.54
CA GLU A 173 -19.75 -6.95 -4.26
C GLU A 173 -20.21 -6.04 -3.12
N ASP A 174 -19.45 -6.00 -2.03
CA ASP A 174 -19.75 -5.13 -0.88
C ASP A 174 -19.72 -3.66 -1.29
N THR A 175 -18.70 -3.27 -2.06
CA THR A 175 -18.55 -1.89 -2.53
C THR A 175 -19.70 -1.50 -3.47
N LEU A 176 -20.11 -2.37 -4.40
CA LEU A 176 -21.25 -2.12 -5.28
C LEU A 176 -22.57 -1.94 -4.51
N ARG A 177 -22.79 -2.69 -3.43
CA ARG A 177 -23.99 -2.51 -2.58
C ARG A 177 -23.96 -1.14 -1.89
N ILE A 178 -22.80 -0.72 -1.40
CA ILE A 178 -22.64 0.57 -0.72
C ILE A 178 -22.83 1.73 -1.69
N ILE A 179 -22.28 1.65 -2.92
CA ILE A 179 -22.36 2.76 -3.89
C ILE A 179 -23.78 3.12 -4.28
N LYS A 180 -24.71 2.16 -4.27
CA LYS A 180 -26.13 2.41 -4.60
C LYS A 180 -26.75 3.53 -3.75
N LYS A 181 -26.25 3.76 -2.53
CA LYS A 181 -26.74 4.85 -1.66
C LYS A 181 -26.42 6.26 -2.19
N TYR A 182 -25.44 6.37 -3.09
CA TYR A 182 -24.98 7.66 -3.65
C TYR A 182 -25.56 7.94 -5.04
N ALA A 183 -26.47 7.12 -5.56
CA ALA A 183 -26.98 7.24 -6.93
C ALA A 183 -27.66 8.60 -7.22
N ASN A 184 -28.17 9.29 -6.20
CA ASN A 184 -28.83 10.59 -6.31
C ASN A 184 -27.91 11.79 -6.06
N GLN A 185 -26.62 11.57 -5.79
CA GLN A 185 -25.65 12.65 -5.55
C GLN A 185 -25.05 13.15 -6.86
N GLN A 186 -24.58 14.40 -6.86
CA GLN A 186 -23.88 15.00 -8.00
C GLN A 186 -22.42 14.53 -8.09
N LEU A 187 -22.21 13.21 -8.05
CA LEU A 187 -20.89 12.59 -8.14
C LEU A 187 -20.95 11.34 -9.01
N ARG A 188 -20.04 11.30 -9.98
CA ARG A 188 -19.85 10.12 -10.82
C ARG A 188 -18.86 9.16 -10.16
N ILE A 189 -19.36 7.99 -9.77
CA ILE A 189 -18.56 6.91 -9.17
C ILE A 189 -18.42 5.77 -10.18
N THR A 190 -17.18 5.47 -10.57
CA THR A 190 -16.83 4.33 -11.42
C THR A 190 -16.08 3.29 -10.60
N THR A 191 -16.38 2.01 -10.81
CA THR A 191 -15.66 0.91 -10.16
C THR A 191 -15.08 -0.03 -11.18
N PHE A 192 -13.86 -0.49 -10.94
CA PHE A 192 -13.29 -1.63 -11.66
C PHE A 192 -12.64 -2.59 -10.66
N ASN A 193 -12.50 -3.84 -11.08
CA ASN A 193 -11.89 -4.88 -10.28
C ASN A 193 -10.43 -5.08 -10.73
N GLN A 194 -9.51 -5.19 -9.78
CA GLN A 194 -8.13 -5.58 -10.07
C GLN A 194 -8.04 -7.09 -10.32
N SER A 195 -6.93 -7.53 -10.91
CA SER A 195 -6.69 -8.92 -11.31
C SER A 195 -6.70 -9.87 -10.12
N ARG A 196 -6.92 -11.16 -10.39
CA ARG A 196 -6.93 -12.21 -9.38
C ARG A 196 -5.92 -13.30 -9.73
N TYR A 197 -4.87 -13.44 -8.93
CA TYR A 197 -3.80 -14.40 -9.17
C TYR A 197 -3.87 -15.62 -8.24
N PRO A 198 -3.44 -16.81 -8.73
CA PRO A 198 -3.42 -18.02 -7.92
C PRO A 198 -2.24 -17.98 -6.95
N ARG A 199 -2.48 -18.29 -5.67
CA ARG A 199 -1.40 -18.49 -4.70
C ARG A 199 -0.51 -19.65 -5.17
N ILE A 200 0.77 -19.59 -4.79
CA ILE A 200 1.75 -20.59 -5.21
C ILE A 200 2.20 -21.38 -3.98
N TYR A 201 2.21 -22.70 -4.05
CA TYR A 201 2.81 -23.52 -3.00
C TYR A 201 4.33 -23.32 -2.95
N LYS A 202 4.88 -23.03 -1.76
CA LYS A 202 6.30 -22.70 -1.60
C LYS A 202 7.23 -23.86 -2.00
N GLU A 203 6.81 -25.09 -1.72
CA GLU A 203 7.61 -26.30 -1.96
C GLU A 203 7.55 -26.77 -3.41
N THR A 204 6.35 -26.83 -3.99
CA THR A 204 6.14 -27.38 -5.34
C THR A 204 6.23 -26.32 -6.44
N LEU A 205 6.10 -25.04 -6.09
CA LEU A 205 5.95 -23.92 -7.02
C LEU A 205 4.78 -24.11 -8.01
N LEU A 206 3.73 -24.81 -7.59
CA LEU A 206 2.50 -25.03 -8.35
C LEU A 206 1.37 -24.11 -7.86
N PRO A 207 0.37 -23.79 -8.70
CA PRO A 207 -0.76 -22.99 -8.24
C PRO A 207 -1.58 -23.79 -7.22
N CYS A 208 -2.06 -23.12 -6.18
CA CYS A 208 -2.96 -23.70 -5.18
C CYS A 208 -4.33 -24.09 -5.76
N PRO A 209 -5.02 -23.24 -6.56
CA PRO A 209 -6.30 -23.61 -7.15
C PRO A 209 -6.10 -24.60 -8.31
N LYS A 210 -7.05 -25.52 -8.47
CA LYS A 210 -7.17 -26.47 -9.59
C LYS A 210 -8.27 -26.07 -10.57
N LYS A 211 -9.23 -25.26 -10.14
CA LYS A 211 -10.31 -24.70 -10.96
C LYS A 211 -10.45 -23.19 -10.76
N ALA A 212 -11.00 -22.48 -11.74
CA ALA A 212 -11.20 -21.03 -11.67
C ALA A 212 -12.21 -20.58 -10.59
N ASP A 213 -13.11 -21.47 -10.19
CA ASP A 213 -14.15 -21.29 -9.17
C ASP A 213 -13.77 -21.84 -7.79
N ASP A 214 -12.53 -22.30 -7.62
CA ASP A 214 -12.03 -22.73 -6.31
C ASP A 214 -12.13 -21.62 -5.25
N ASP A 215 -12.12 -22.04 -3.99
CA ASP A 215 -12.21 -21.19 -2.81
C ASP A 215 -11.33 -19.92 -2.93
N LYS A 216 -11.93 -18.77 -2.58
CA LYS A 216 -11.28 -17.44 -2.53
C LYS A 216 -9.97 -17.47 -1.76
N LYS A 217 -9.79 -18.37 -0.78
CA LYS A 217 -8.54 -18.54 -0.02
C LYS A 217 -7.35 -18.95 -0.88
N ASN A 218 -7.57 -19.59 -2.03
CA ASN A 218 -6.50 -20.01 -2.95
C ASN A 218 -6.05 -18.90 -3.90
N TRP A 219 -6.74 -17.77 -3.90
CA TRP A 219 -6.46 -16.61 -4.73
C TRP A 219 -5.94 -15.44 -3.90
N TYR A 220 -5.35 -14.46 -4.57
CA TYR A 220 -4.96 -13.20 -3.97
C TYR A 220 -4.95 -12.07 -5.02
N PRO A 221 -5.19 -10.82 -4.60
CA PRO A 221 -4.93 -9.67 -5.45
C PRO A 221 -3.41 -9.39 -5.52
N PRO A 222 -2.84 -9.11 -6.71
CA PRO A 222 -1.39 -8.91 -6.91
C PRO A 222 -0.81 -7.58 -6.41
N GLY A 223 -1.33 -7.08 -5.28
CA GLY A 223 -0.93 -5.79 -4.71
C GLY A 223 -1.51 -4.60 -5.48
N HIS A 224 -1.12 -3.39 -5.07
CA HIS A 224 -1.63 -2.16 -5.68
C HIS A 224 -0.91 -1.78 -6.98
N GLY A 225 0.21 -2.42 -7.34
CA GLY A 225 0.89 -2.20 -8.61
C GLY A 225 0.12 -2.72 -9.83
N ASP A 226 -0.84 -3.63 -9.63
CA ASP A 226 -1.75 -4.08 -10.69
C ASP A 226 -2.76 -3.01 -11.15
N LEU A 227 -2.79 -1.87 -10.46
CA LEU A 227 -3.53 -0.68 -10.86
C LEU A 227 -3.41 -0.38 -12.35
N TYR A 228 -2.19 -0.42 -12.91
CA TYR A 228 -1.94 -0.01 -14.29
C TYR A 228 -2.56 -0.98 -15.30
N ASN A 229 -2.36 -2.29 -15.11
CA ASN A 229 -2.93 -3.33 -15.96
C ASN A 229 -4.46 -3.36 -15.85
N ALA A 230 -4.99 -3.30 -14.63
CA ALA A 230 -6.42 -3.32 -14.38
C ALA A 230 -7.13 -2.06 -14.93
N LEU A 231 -6.50 -0.89 -14.85
CA LEU A 231 -7.05 0.35 -15.43
C LEU A 231 -7.09 0.31 -16.97
N LEU A 232 -6.08 -0.30 -17.59
CA LEU A 232 -6.03 -0.50 -19.04
C LEU A 232 -7.09 -1.52 -19.49
N HIS A 233 -7.11 -2.72 -18.90
CA HIS A 233 -8.03 -3.79 -19.30
C HIS A 233 -9.51 -3.47 -19.02
N SER A 234 -9.79 -2.65 -18.00
CA SER A 234 -11.16 -2.20 -17.71
C SER A 234 -11.71 -1.20 -18.72
N GLY A 235 -10.87 -0.62 -19.60
CA GLY A 235 -11.25 0.44 -20.53
C GLY A 235 -11.51 1.79 -19.87
N VAL A 236 -11.37 1.89 -18.53
CA VAL A 236 -11.55 3.14 -17.78
C VAL A 236 -10.49 4.16 -18.17
N LEU A 237 -9.25 3.73 -18.47
CA LEU A 237 -8.20 4.61 -18.98
C LEU A 237 -8.62 5.36 -20.25
N ASP A 238 -9.14 4.62 -21.24
CA ASP A 238 -9.59 5.20 -22.51
C ASP A 238 -10.81 6.08 -22.33
N GLN A 239 -11.73 5.68 -21.46
CA GLN A 239 -12.90 6.49 -21.11
C GLN A 239 -12.48 7.84 -20.52
N LEU A 240 -11.57 7.85 -19.54
CA LEU A 240 -11.09 9.08 -18.90
C LEU A 240 -10.38 10.00 -19.91
N LEU A 241 -9.56 9.43 -20.79
CA LEU A 241 -8.87 10.19 -21.83
C LEU A 241 -9.87 10.78 -22.85
N ALA A 242 -10.90 10.03 -23.24
CA ALA A 242 -11.96 10.50 -24.15
C ALA A 242 -12.79 11.65 -23.53
N GLU A 243 -12.95 11.64 -22.21
CA GLU A 243 -13.60 12.72 -21.45
C GLU A 243 -12.70 13.94 -21.22
N GLY A 244 -11.46 13.91 -21.70
CA GLY A 244 -10.50 15.00 -21.55
C GLY A 244 -9.79 15.05 -20.20
N LYS A 245 -9.80 13.95 -19.43
CA LYS A 245 -9.01 13.83 -18.20
C LYS A 245 -7.55 13.56 -18.56
N GLU A 246 -6.63 14.27 -17.92
CA GLU A 246 -5.18 14.16 -18.16
C GLU A 246 -4.42 13.60 -16.96
N TYR A 247 -4.95 13.79 -15.75
CA TYR A 247 -4.26 13.47 -14.50
C TYR A 247 -5.11 12.56 -13.61
N LEU A 248 -4.43 11.64 -12.91
CA LEU A 248 -5.03 10.69 -11.98
C LEU A 248 -4.38 10.84 -10.61
N PHE A 249 -5.17 11.18 -9.59
CA PHE A 249 -4.74 11.17 -8.20
C PHE A 249 -5.11 9.84 -7.55
N VAL A 250 -4.11 9.04 -7.20
CA VAL A 250 -4.25 7.72 -6.58
C VAL A 250 -3.93 7.82 -5.10
N SER A 251 -4.79 7.28 -4.24
CA SER A 251 -4.52 7.15 -2.81
C SER A 251 -5.24 5.96 -2.20
N ASN A 252 -4.82 5.52 -1.02
CA ASN A 252 -5.48 4.43 -0.30
C ASN A 252 -6.86 4.88 0.20
N SER A 253 -7.86 3.98 0.20
CA SER A 253 -9.19 4.27 0.76
C SER A 253 -9.17 4.48 2.28
N ASP A 254 -8.12 4.03 2.96
CA ASP A 254 -7.93 4.18 4.41
C ASP A 254 -7.05 5.37 4.82
N ASN A 255 -6.58 6.17 3.87
CA ASN A 255 -5.87 7.43 4.15
C ASN A 255 -6.85 8.61 4.06
N LEU A 256 -7.27 9.14 5.22
CA LEU A 256 -8.21 10.25 5.29
C LEU A 256 -7.57 11.61 5.02
N GLY A 257 -6.24 11.71 5.12
CA GLY A 257 -5.48 12.91 4.79
C GLY A 257 -5.28 13.11 3.29
N ALA A 258 -5.55 12.08 2.48
CA ALA A 258 -5.38 12.13 1.03
C ALA A 258 -6.53 12.86 0.32
N VAL A 259 -6.57 14.18 0.50
CA VAL A 259 -7.50 15.10 -0.16
C VAL A 259 -6.87 15.66 -1.43
N VAL A 260 -7.69 16.06 -2.41
CA VAL A 260 -7.19 16.72 -3.63
C VAL A 260 -6.50 18.03 -3.26
N ASP A 261 -5.29 18.24 -3.77
CA ASP A 261 -4.53 19.47 -3.58
C ASP A 261 -4.30 20.18 -4.92
N GLU A 262 -4.86 21.38 -5.07
CA GLU A 262 -4.77 22.14 -6.30
C GLU A 262 -3.35 22.64 -6.58
N SER A 263 -2.54 22.88 -5.54
CA SER A 263 -1.16 23.34 -5.67
C SER A 263 -0.27 22.25 -6.27
N ILE A 264 -0.48 21.00 -5.83
CA ILE A 264 0.23 19.83 -6.38
C ILE A 264 -0.18 19.59 -7.84
N LEU A 265 -1.48 19.70 -8.13
CA LEU A 265 -1.99 19.58 -9.51
C LEU A 265 -1.39 20.66 -10.42
N GLN A 266 -1.36 21.91 -9.95
CA GLN A 266 -0.78 23.02 -10.70
C GLN A 266 0.72 22.80 -10.96
N HIS A 267 1.47 22.39 -9.94
CA HIS A 267 2.88 22.06 -10.08
C HIS A 267 3.11 20.96 -11.12
N MET A 268 2.30 19.90 -11.11
CA MET A 268 2.38 18.83 -12.10
C MET A 268 2.19 19.31 -13.54
N ILE A 269 1.28 20.28 -13.73
CA ILE A 269 1.03 20.93 -15.01
C ILE A 269 2.22 21.80 -15.41
N ASP A 270 2.72 22.64 -14.51
CA ASP A 270 3.78 23.60 -14.81
C ASP A 270 5.11 22.90 -15.15
N THR A 271 5.46 21.86 -14.39
CA THR A 271 6.70 21.10 -14.63
C THR A 271 6.57 20.05 -15.72
N GLN A 272 5.36 19.84 -16.27
CA GLN A 272 5.05 18.75 -17.20
C GLN A 272 5.54 17.39 -16.66
N ALA A 273 5.33 17.15 -15.37
CA ALA A 273 5.74 15.91 -14.73
C ALA A 273 4.76 14.79 -15.09
N GLU A 274 5.28 13.64 -15.48
CA GLU A 274 4.41 12.49 -15.80
C GLU A 274 4.00 11.70 -14.56
N PHE A 275 4.78 11.81 -13.47
CA PHE A 275 4.51 11.12 -12.21
C PHE A 275 5.04 11.92 -11.01
N LEU A 276 4.18 12.15 -10.02
CA LEU A 276 4.57 12.71 -8.73
C LEU A 276 4.23 11.76 -7.59
N MET A 277 5.14 11.63 -6.65
CA MET A 277 4.93 10.87 -5.42
C MET A 277 4.98 11.80 -4.22
N GLU A 278 3.92 11.85 -3.42
CA GLU A 278 3.96 12.56 -2.15
C GLU A 278 4.77 11.74 -1.15
N VAL A 279 5.80 12.37 -0.58
CA VAL A 279 6.60 11.82 0.52
C VAL A 279 6.41 12.68 1.75
N THR A 280 6.58 12.12 2.94
CA THR A 280 6.54 12.88 4.20
C THR A 280 7.70 12.46 5.08
N ASP A 281 8.06 13.31 6.04
CA ASP A 281 9.16 13.04 6.96
C ASP A 281 8.89 11.80 7.83
N LYS A 282 9.90 10.93 7.94
CA LYS A 282 9.90 9.71 8.76
C LYS A 282 9.91 10.05 10.25
N THR A 283 8.98 9.48 11.00
CA THR A 283 8.97 9.52 12.46
C THR A 283 9.41 8.19 13.05
N LYS A 284 9.72 8.17 14.35
CA LYS A 284 10.04 6.92 15.08
C LYS A 284 8.89 5.91 15.02
N ALA A 285 7.64 6.37 14.93
CA ALA A 285 6.47 5.52 14.82
C ALA A 285 6.43 4.78 13.48
N ASP A 286 6.92 5.38 12.40
CA ASP A 286 6.93 4.78 11.06
C ASP A 286 7.96 3.63 10.95
N ILE A 287 8.94 3.57 11.87
CA ILE A 287 9.89 2.44 12.01
C ILE A 287 9.32 1.35 12.93
N LYS A 288 8.56 1.72 13.97
CA LYS A 288 8.03 0.79 15.00
C LYS A 288 6.66 0.19 14.67
N ALA A 289 5.78 0.90 13.95
CA ALA A 289 4.47 0.41 13.53
C ALA A 289 4.56 -0.87 12.67
N SER A 290 5.75 -1.15 12.14
CA SER A 290 6.14 -2.39 11.49
C SER A 290 6.77 -3.41 12.45
N ALA A 291 6.08 -3.77 13.53
CA ALA A 291 6.51 -4.82 14.45
C ALA A 291 6.54 -6.23 13.81
N ARG A 292 6.01 -6.39 12.59
CA ARG A 292 6.38 -7.50 11.71
C ARG A 292 7.60 -7.06 10.91
N HIS A 293 8.65 -7.87 10.90
CA HIS A 293 9.98 -7.69 10.30
C HIS A 293 10.06 -7.19 8.83
N PHE A 294 8.94 -6.79 8.20
CA PHE A 294 8.78 -6.55 6.76
C PHE A 294 8.10 -5.22 6.37
N ALA A 295 7.97 -4.22 7.25
CA ALA A 295 7.18 -3.02 6.90
C ALA A 295 7.79 -1.66 7.28
N CYS A 296 9.12 -1.51 7.22
CA CYS A 296 9.68 -0.15 7.12
C CYS A 296 9.29 0.40 5.75
N GLY A 297 8.42 1.42 5.73
CA GLY A 297 7.88 1.96 4.48
C GLY A 297 8.96 2.41 3.50
N GLY A 298 8.72 2.16 2.21
CA GLY A 298 9.64 2.50 1.14
C GLY A 298 10.03 3.98 1.10
N THR A 299 11.24 4.25 0.61
CA THR A 299 11.79 5.61 0.44
C THR A 299 12.17 5.85 -1.01
N LEU A 300 12.10 7.10 -1.44
CA LEU A 300 12.67 7.49 -2.73
C LEU A 300 14.19 7.60 -2.61
N ILE A 301 14.88 7.07 -3.61
CA ILE A 301 16.33 7.14 -3.78
C ILE A 301 16.68 7.55 -5.21
N ASP A 302 17.88 8.08 -5.39
CA ASP A 302 18.49 8.20 -6.70
C ASP A 302 19.36 6.96 -6.94
N TYR A 303 19.08 6.25 -8.03
CA TYR A 303 19.84 5.10 -8.49
C TYR A 303 20.17 5.30 -9.97
N GLU A 304 21.46 5.47 -10.26
CA GLU A 304 21.97 5.71 -11.63
C GLU A 304 21.34 6.92 -12.33
N GLY A 305 20.97 7.98 -11.59
CA GLY A 305 20.34 9.18 -12.13
C GLY A 305 18.82 9.03 -12.35
N SER A 306 18.24 7.90 -11.96
CA SER A 306 16.80 7.63 -12.01
C SER A 306 16.21 7.56 -10.61
N MET A 307 15.07 8.24 -10.40
CA MET A 307 14.32 8.14 -9.15
C MET A 307 13.69 6.74 -9.04
N ARG A 308 13.96 6.05 -7.94
CA ARG A 308 13.40 4.72 -7.66
C ARG A 308 12.81 4.65 -6.25
N LEU A 309 11.80 3.81 -6.09
CA LEU A 309 11.24 3.47 -4.79
C LEU A 309 12.00 2.25 -4.24
N LEU A 310 12.76 2.47 -3.17
CA LEU A 310 13.46 1.40 -2.45
C LEU A 310 12.57 0.89 -1.32
N GLU A 311 12.24 -0.40 -1.39
CA GLU A 311 11.51 -1.13 -0.35
C GLU A 311 12.46 -2.00 0.49
N ILE A 312 12.08 -2.28 1.75
CA ILE A 312 12.91 -3.12 2.64
C ILE A 312 13.23 -4.50 2.06
N ALA A 313 12.35 -5.06 1.23
CA ALA A 313 12.53 -6.36 0.60
C ALA A 313 13.69 -6.39 -0.43
N GLN A 314 14.10 -5.22 -0.92
CA GLN A 314 15.20 -5.06 -1.89
C GLN A 314 16.54 -4.75 -1.20
N VAL A 315 16.51 -4.51 0.12
CA VAL A 315 17.70 -4.14 0.89
C VAL A 315 18.44 -5.41 1.32
N PRO A 316 19.75 -5.55 1.01
CA PRO A 316 20.56 -6.64 1.51
C PRO A 316 20.50 -6.73 3.04
N SER A 317 20.51 -7.94 3.60
CA SER A 317 20.34 -8.16 5.05
C SER A 317 21.36 -7.39 5.91
N GLU A 318 22.55 -7.15 5.37
CA GLU A 318 23.65 -6.41 6.02
C GLU A 318 23.34 -4.92 6.20
N HIS A 319 22.52 -4.33 5.33
CA HIS A 319 22.22 -2.89 5.29
C HIS A 319 20.80 -2.54 5.80
N VAL A 320 20.07 -3.52 6.34
CA VAL A 320 18.70 -3.29 6.84
C VAL A 320 18.66 -2.25 7.97
N GLU A 321 19.64 -2.24 8.87
CA GLU A 321 19.69 -1.26 9.97
C GLU A 321 20.04 0.15 9.46
N ASP A 322 20.81 0.25 8.39
CA ASP A 322 21.08 1.52 7.72
C ASP A 322 19.82 2.08 7.04
N PHE A 323 19.04 1.21 6.40
CA PHE A 323 17.75 1.57 5.80
C PHE A 323 16.74 2.10 6.84
N LYS A 324 16.74 1.50 8.03
CA LYS A 324 15.90 1.93 9.16
C LYS A 324 16.34 3.26 9.77
N SER A 325 17.54 3.74 9.50
CA SER A 325 18.04 4.98 10.10
C SER A 325 17.34 6.21 9.53
N ILE A 326 16.57 6.92 10.37
CA ILE A 326 15.93 8.21 10.04
C ILE A 326 16.98 9.26 9.63
N ARG A 327 18.22 9.12 10.12
CA ARG A 327 19.30 10.06 9.80
C ARG A 327 19.76 9.93 8.34
N LYS A 328 19.77 8.70 7.81
CA LYS A 328 20.15 8.41 6.41
C LYS A 328 18.96 8.64 5.49
N PHE A 329 17.82 8.03 5.81
CA PHE A 329 16.58 8.17 5.04
C PHE A 329 15.58 8.98 5.84
N LYS A 330 15.40 10.25 5.45
CA LYS A 330 14.56 11.21 6.18
C LYS A 330 13.08 11.16 5.78
N ILE A 331 12.78 10.63 4.61
CA ILE A 331 11.45 10.65 3.99
C ILE A 331 10.91 9.23 3.82
N PHE A 332 9.60 9.09 3.66
CA PHE A 332 8.97 7.86 3.20
C PHE A 332 7.76 8.14 2.30
N ASN A 333 7.42 7.14 1.49
CA ASN A 333 6.30 7.17 0.56
C ASN A 333 4.95 7.13 1.30
N THR A 334 4.07 8.09 0.99
CA THR A 334 2.70 8.16 1.53
C THR A 334 1.71 7.28 0.76
N ASN A 335 2.10 6.78 -0.42
CA ASN A 335 1.26 6.13 -1.41
C ASN A 335 0.13 7.03 -1.97
N ASN A 336 0.29 8.36 -1.86
CA ASN A 336 -0.47 9.34 -2.60
C ASN A 336 0.32 9.66 -3.89
N LEU A 337 -0.22 9.25 -5.04
CA LEU A 337 0.48 9.31 -6.34
C LEU A 337 -0.32 10.16 -7.31
N TRP A 338 0.37 10.95 -8.12
CA TRP A 338 -0.23 11.72 -9.21
C TRP A 338 0.36 11.26 -10.52
N ILE A 339 -0.48 10.78 -11.43
CA ILE A 339 -0.06 10.08 -12.64
C ILE A 339 -0.66 10.78 -13.85
N ASN A 340 0.14 11.02 -14.88
CA ASN A 340 -0.34 11.49 -16.17
C ASN A 340 -0.91 10.31 -16.97
N LEU A 341 -2.19 10.39 -17.34
CA LEU A 341 -2.92 9.32 -18.03
C LEU A 341 -2.40 9.08 -19.46
N LYS A 342 -1.94 10.15 -20.15
CA LYS A 342 -1.37 10.03 -21.50
C LYS A 342 -0.02 9.31 -21.46
N ALA A 343 0.82 9.66 -20.49
CA ALA A 343 2.11 8.99 -20.27
C ALA A 343 1.90 7.52 -19.87
N LEU A 344 0.92 7.24 -19.01
CA LEU A 344 0.57 5.88 -18.63
C LEU A 344 0.17 5.03 -19.85
N LYS A 345 -0.70 5.55 -20.72
CA LYS A 345 -1.09 4.86 -21.96
C LYS A 345 0.12 4.57 -22.86
N ARG A 346 0.99 5.57 -23.07
CA ARG A 346 2.21 5.44 -23.87
C ARG A 346 3.14 4.34 -23.33
N ILE A 347 3.42 4.34 -22.03
CA ILE A 347 4.32 3.37 -21.39
C ILE A 347 3.75 1.95 -21.50
N MET A 348 2.43 1.81 -21.32
CA MET A 348 1.79 0.49 -21.38
C MET A 348 1.69 -0.08 -22.79
N GLU A 349 1.59 0.75 -23.82
CA GLU A 349 1.56 0.30 -25.22
C GLU A 349 2.96 0.08 -25.82
N THR A 350 3.97 0.84 -25.38
CA THR A 350 5.28 0.90 -26.06
C THR A 350 6.40 0.18 -25.29
N ASP A 351 6.60 0.57 -24.04
CA ASP A 351 7.83 0.25 -23.29
C ASP A 351 7.65 -0.93 -22.33
N GLY A 352 6.40 -1.21 -21.94
CA GLY A 352 6.08 -2.15 -20.88
C GLY A 352 6.42 -1.58 -19.50
N MET A 353 5.65 -1.94 -18.47
CA MET A 353 5.90 -1.46 -17.11
C MET A 353 6.43 -2.58 -16.24
N GLU A 354 7.76 -2.62 -16.08
CA GLU A 354 8.42 -3.61 -15.24
C GLU A 354 8.62 -3.09 -13.81
N LEU A 355 7.71 -3.52 -12.93
CA LEU A 355 7.78 -3.25 -11.49
C LEU A 355 8.62 -4.33 -10.78
N GLU A 356 9.23 -3.94 -9.68
CA GLU A 356 9.93 -4.84 -8.75
C GLU A 356 8.94 -5.80 -8.08
N ILE A 357 9.33 -7.07 -7.98
CA ILE A 357 8.48 -8.13 -7.43
C ILE A 357 8.63 -8.16 -5.91
N ILE A 358 7.49 -8.06 -5.22
CA ILE A 358 7.41 -8.23 -3.77
C ILE A 358 6.96 -9.66 -3.49
N ILE A 359 7.81 -10.41 -2.79
CA ILE A 359 7.54 -11.79 -2.40
C ILE A 359 6.94 -11.78 -0.99
N ASN A 360 5.67 -12.15 -0.87
CA ASN A 360 4.95 -12.18 0.39
C ASN A 360 4.69 -13.64 0.82
N PRO A 361 5.56 -14.24 1.65
CA PRO A 361 5.35 -15.58 2.17
C PRO A 361 4.24 -15.59 3.22
N LYS A 362 3.30 -16.52 3.08
CA LYS A 362 2.19 -16.74 4.03
C LYS A 362 2.04 -18.22 4.35
N VAL A 363 1.35 -18.51 5.44
CA VAL A 363 0.92 -19.86 5.81
C VAL A 363 -0.61 -19.86 5.73
N THR A 364 -1.19 -20.81 5.02
CA THR A 364 -2.64 -20.98 4.98
C THR A 364 -3.15 -21.51 6.32
N ASP A 365 -4.45 -21.39 6.57
CA ASP A 365 -5.07 -21.92 7.80
C ASP A 365 -4.86 -23.44 7.94
N ASP A 366 -4.68 -24.13 6.81
CA ASP A 366 -4.38 -25.56 6.71
C ASP A 366 -2.89 -25.89 6.99
N GLY A 367 -2.08 -24.91 7.40
CA GLY A 367 -0.66 -25.07 7.76
C GLY A 367 0.31 -25.13 6.57
N GLN A 368 -0.17 -24.93 5.34
CA GLN A 368 0.68 -25.03 4.13
C GLN A 368 1.37 -23.70 3.83
N ALA A 369 2.67 -23.76 3.53
CA ALA A 369 3.44 -22.58 3.14
C ALA A 369 3.13 -22.17 1.70
N VAL A 370 2.67 -20.94 1.51
CA VAL A 370 2.32 -20.35 0.22
C VAL A 370 3.09 -19.05 -0.02
N VAL A 371 3.24 -18.69 -1.28
CA VAL A 371 3.90 -17.48 -1.75
C VAL A 371 2.92 -16.66 -2.58
N GLN A 372 2.91 -15.36 -2.34
CA GLN A 372 2.20 -14.36 -3.13
C GLN A 372 3.21 -13.44 -3.79
N LEU A 373 3.03 -13.18 -5.09
CA LEU A 373 3.88 -12.29 -5.88
C LEU A 373 3.07 -11.02 -6.14
N GLU A 374 3.50 -9.93 -5.52
CA GLU A 374 2.81 -8.64 -5.59
C GLU A 374 3.74 -7.60 -6.22
N THR A 375 3.17 -6.47 -6.63
CA THR A 375 3.94 -5.30 -7.09
C THR A 375 3.41 -4.03 -6.43
N ALA A 376 4.26 -3.00 -6.34
CA ALA A 376 3.90 -1.73 -5.74
C ALA A 376 3.67 -0.66 -6.82
N ALA A 377 2.54 0.07 -6.74
CA ALA A 377 2.22 1.17 -7.67
C ALA A 377 3.33 2.24 -7.71
N GLY A 378 3.91 2.58 -6.56
CA GLY A 378 4.97 3.59 -6.48
C GLY A 378 6.28 3.19 -7.15
N ALA A 379 6.53 1.89 -7.36
CA ALA A 379 7.73 1.41 -8.05
C ALA A 379 7.74 1.80 -9.55
N ALA A 380 6.58 2.19 -10.09
CA ALA A 380 6.46 2.62 -11.47
C ALA A 380 7.16 3.94 -11.76
N ILE A 381 7.48 4.73 -10.72
CA ILE A 381 8.06 6.09 -10.85
C ILE A 381 9.27 6.15 -11.80
N LYS A 382 10.09 5.10 -11.84
CA LYS A 382 11.31 5.01 -12.67
C LYS A 382 11.05 5.00 -14.18
N HIS A 383 9.82 4.66 -14.61
CA HIS A 383 9.44 4.57 -16.03
C HIS A 383 8.86 5.88 -16.58
N PHE A 384 8.60 6.86 -15.71
CA PHE A 384 7.97 8.11 -16.08
C PHE A 384 9.01 9.22 -16.26
N LYS A 385 8.79 10.09 -17.25
CA LYS A 385 9.68 11.24 -17.50
C LYS A 385 9.37 12.37 -16.52
N ASN A 386 10.40 13.12 -16.14
CA ASN A 386 10.32 14.23 -15.19
C ASN A 386 9.65 13.83 -13.86
N ALA A 387 9.77 12.55 -13.48
CA ALA A 387 9.17 12.03 -12.27
C ALA A 387 9.96 12.48 -11.04
N HIS A 388 9.27 13.00 -10.04
CA HIS A 388 9.91 13.52 -8.82
C HIS A 388 8.96 13.48 -7.62
N GLY A 389 9.53 13.63 -6.42
CA GLY A 389 8.81 13.62 -5.16
C GLY A 389 8.37 15.01 -4.71
N ILE A 390 7.32 15.08 -3.90
CA ILE A 390 6.94 16.30 -3.17
C ILE A 390 6.93 15.99 -1.68
N ASN A 391 7.71 16.73 -0.88
CA ASN A 391 7.69 16.58 0.58
C ASN A 391 6.49 17.33 1.16
N VAL A 392 5.43 16.58 1.46
CA VAL A 392 4.16 17.08 1.99
C VAL A 392 4.11 17.03 3.52
N PRO A 393 3.35 17.93 4.16
CA PRO A 393 3.11 17.86 5.58
C PRO A 393 2.32 16.59 5.95
N ARG A 394 2.59 16.06 7.15
CA ARG A 394 1.98 14.82 7.67
C ARG A 394 0.45 14.85 7.74
N LYS A 395 -0.18 16.03 7.73
CA LYS A 395 -1.65 16.19 7.61
C LYS A 395 -2.24 15.43 6.41
N ARG A 396 -1.46 15.23 5.33
CA ARG A 396 -1.87 14.48 4.13
C ARG A 396 -1.66 12.97 4.24
N PHE A 397 -1.01 12.52 5.30
CA PHE A 397 -0.75 11.11 5.60
C PHE A 397 -1.37 10.73 6.95
N LEU A 398 -2.66 10.42 6.89
CA LEU A 398 -3.45 9.96 8.03
C LEU A 398 -4.06 8.57 7.73
N PRO A 399 -3.23 7.52 7.64
CA PRO A 399 -3.70 6.16 7.43
C PRO A 399 -4.32 5.59 8.70
N VAL A 400 -5.42 4.84 8.57
CA VAL A 400 -6.03 4.12 9.69
C VAL A 400 -5.71 2.65 9.56
N LYS A 401 -4.70 2.14 10.25
CA LYS A 401 -4.29 0.73 10.15
C LYS A 401 -4.71 -0.11 11.35
N SER A 402 -4.91 0.53 12.48
CA SER A 402 -5.24 -0.10 13.75
C SER A 402 -6.47 0.56 14.39
N CYS A 403 -7.04 -0.11 15.40
CA CYS A 403 -8.08 0.51 16.21
C CYS A 403 -7.55 1.76 16.92
N SER A 404 -6.26 1.82 17.29
CA SER A 404 -5.64 2.99 17.93
C SER A 404 -5.78 4.24 17.08
N ASP A 405 -5.57 4.10 15.77
CA ASP A 405 -5.75 5.20 14.81
C ASP A 405 -7.21 5.65 14.73
N LEU A 406 -8.15 4.69 14.80
CA LEU A 406 -9.58 4.98 14.82
C LEU A 406 -10.00 5.76 16.07
N LEU A 407 -9.41 5.46 17.23
CA LEU A 407 -9.65 6.19 18.47
C LEU A 407 -9.21 7.66 18.35
N LEU A 408 -8.05 7.91 17.74
CA LEU A 408 -7.57 9.27 17.47
C LEU A 408 -8.56 10.05 16.61
N ILE A 409 -9.04 9.46 15.51
CA ILE A 409 -9.94 10.13 14.57
C ILE A 409 -11.34 10.35 15.16
N LYS A 410 -11.84 9.39 15.94
CA LYS A 410 -13.14 9.51 16.60
C LYS A 410 -13.14 10.53 17.74
N SER A 411 -11.98 10.86 18.29
CA SER A 411 -11.87 11.81 19.40
C SER A 411 -12.13 13.26 19.02
N ASP A 412 -12.06 14.13 20.02
CA ASP A 412 -12.13 15.59 19.95
C ASP A 412 -10.88 16.26 19.35
N ILE A 413 -9.83 15.48 19.06
CA ILE A 413 -8.61 15.95 18.35
C ILE A 413 -8.95 16.40 16.93
N TYR A 414 -9.85 15.69 16.25
CA TYR A 414 -10.25 16.01 14.89
C TYR A 414 -11.69 16.49 14.88
N SER A 415 -11.95 17.59 14.21
CA SER A 415 -13.30 17.98 13.80
C SER A 415 -13.54 17.56 12.35
N LEU A 416 -14.80 17.32 11.99
CA LEU A 416 -15.17 17.06 10.61
C LEU A 416 -15.69 18.34 9.95
N SER A 417 -15.10 18.70 8.81
CA SER A 417 -15.58 19.79 7.96
C SER A 417 -15.63 19.34 6.51
N HIS A 418 -16.81 19.35 5.89
CA HIS A 418 -17.01 18.95 4.48
C HIS A 418 -16.40 17.58 4.10
N GLY A 419 -16.42 16.61 5.02
CA GLY A 419 -15.84 15.28 4.81
C GLY A 419 -14.32 15.22 5.06
N GLN A 420 -13.66 16.34 5.32
CA GLN A 420 -12.24 16.41 5.70
C GLN A 420 -12.09 16.44 7.22
N LEU A 421 -11.04 15.77 7.71
CA LEU A 421 -10.67 15.83 9.12
C LEU A 421 -9.72 17.01 9.33
N VAL A 422 -10.15 17.94 10.18
CA VAL A 422 -9.38 19.13 10.55
C VAL A 422 -8.92 18.95 11.99
N ILE A 423 -7.63 19.17 12.26
CA ILE A 423 -7.09 19.14 13.62
C ILE A 423 -7.66 20.32 14.40
N ASN A 424 -8.11 20.07 15.62
CA ASN A 424 -8.63 21.10 16.50
C ASN A 424 -7.52 22.07 16.92
N GLU A 425 -7.72 23.37 16.71
CA GLU A 425 -6.74 24.44 17.02
C GLU A 425 -6.38 24.52 18.50
N ALA A 426 -7.27 24.05 19.39
CA ALA A 426 -6.99 23.98 20.83
C ALA A 426 -5.91 22.94 21.19
N ARG A 427 -5.42 22.18 20.21
CA ARG A 427 -4.34 21.21 20.40
C ARG A 427 -2.98 21.88 20.29
N MET A 428 -2.24 21.93 21.40
CA MET A 428 -0.91 22.55 21.47
C MET A 428 0.22 21.71 20.82
N PHE A 429 0.03 20.40 20.59
CA PHE A 429 1.06 19.50 20.06
C PHE A 429 0.55 18.60 18.91
N GLU A 430 1.32 18.49 17.82
CA GLU A 430 0.95 17.72 16.62
C GLU A 430 1.18 16.19 16.75
N THR A 431 1.76 15.71 17.85
CA THR A 431 2.13 14.29 18.03
C THR A 431 0.93 13.38 18.32
N THR A 432 0.90 12.17 17.79
CA THR A 432 -0.19 11.19 18.02
C THR A 432 0.05 10.32 19.28
N PRO A 433 -0.87 10.32 20.26
CA PRO A 433 -0.59 9.78 21.60
C PRO A 433 -0.77 8.26 21.81
N ILE A 434 -1.29 7.48 20.85
CA ILE A 434 -1.83 6.13 21.12
C ILE A 434 -1.01 5.01 20.48
N GLN A 435 -0.65 3.98 21.24
CA GLN A 435 0.12 2.82 20.76
C GLN A 435 -0.68 1.49 20.70
N GLN A 436 -1.72 1.28 21.51
CA GLN A 436 -2.45 -0.01 21.53
C GLN A 436 -3.91 0.16 21.98
N PHE A 437 -4.88 -0.43 21.25
CA PHE A 437 -6.31 -0.27 21.52
C PHE A 437 -7.19 -1.43 21.03
N GLN A 438 -8.24 -1.77 21.80
CA GLN A 438 -9.28 -2.77 21.47
C GLN A 438 -10.69 -2.28 21.90
N LYS A 439 -11.76 -2.82 21.29
CA LYS A 439 -13.20 -2.47 21.48
C LYS A 439 -13.66 -2.44 22.96
N ARG A 440 -13.34 -1.37 23.69
CA ARG A 440 -13.47 -1.30 25.17
C ARG A 440 -14.03 0.03 25.69
N PHE A 441 -14.48 0.93 24.82
CA PHE A 441 -15.10 2.21 25.20
C PHE A 441 -16.62 2.16 25.03
N LYS A 442 -17.37 2.49 26.09
CA LYS A 442 -18.80 2.80 25.97
C LYS A 442 -19.03 4.08 25.15
N LYS A 443 -18.14 5.07 25.30
CA LYS A 443 -18.09 6.30 24.51
C LYS A 443 -16.64 6.77 24.38
N ILE A 444 -16.30 7.41 23.26
CA ILE A 444 -14.95 7.91 22.99
C ILE A 444 -14.58 8.97 24.05
N PRO A 445 -13.40 8.87 24.68
CA PRO A 445 -12.94 9.81 25.69
C PRO A 445 -12.50 11.13 25.06
N LYS A 446 -12.47 12.19 25.87
CA LYS A 446 -11.82 13.45 25.51
C LYS A 446 -10.32 13.32 25.69
N ILE A 447 -9.54 13.56 24.64
CA ILE A 447 -8.08 13.34 24.61
C ILE A 447 -7.32 14.50 23.97
N ILE A 448 -7.93 15.69 23.91
CA ILE A 448 -7.29 16.88 23.32
C ILE A 448 -5.97 17.29 24.00
N GLU A 449 -5.89 17.09 25.32
CA GLU A 449 -4.72 17.37 26.17
C GLU A 449 -3.87 16.11 26.44
N LEU A 450 -4.04 15.02 25.67
CA LEU A 450 -3.33 13.77 25.88
C LEU A 450 -1.99 13.73 25.12
N ASP A 451 -0.92 13.39 25.84
CA ASP A 451 0.42 13.22 25.28
C ASP A 451 0.75 11.75 24.99
N HIS A 452 0.39 10.86 25.92
CA HIS A 452 0.68 9.43 25.80
C HIS A 452 -0.39 8.58 26.47
N LEU A 453 -0.91 7.59 25.75
CA LEU A 453 -1.83 6.58 26.27
C LEU A 453 -1.33 5.18 25.98
N THR A 454 -1.09 4.42 27.06
CA THR A 454 -0.84 2.98 27.00
C THR A 454 -1.92 2.24 27.78
N VAL A 455 -2.59 1.30 27.13
CA VAL A 455 -3.61 0.44 27.76
C VAL A 455 -3.26 -1.01 27.50
N THR A 456 -3.06 -1.77 28.57
CA THR A 456 -2.67 -3.19 28.53
C THR A 456 -3.61 -4.00 29.41
N GLY A 457 -4.06 -5.17 28.91
CA GLY A 457 -4.93 -6.09 29.64
C GLY A 457 -6.44 -5.83 29.47
N ASP A 458 -7.25 -6.42 30.36
CA ASP A 458 -8.71 -6.36 30.29
C ASP A 458 -9.28 -5.05 30.89
N VAL A 459 -9.14 -3.95 30.16
CA VAL A 459 -9.59 -2.61 30.59
C VAL A 459 -10.88 -2.21 29.87
N TYR A 460 -11.82 -1.55 30.54
CA TYR A 460 -13.03 -0.96 29.95
C TYR A 460 -13.18 0.48 30.41
N PHE A 461 -13.72 1.33 29.54
CA PHE A 461 -13.92 2.74 29.82
C PHE A 461 -15.40 3.11 29.75
N GLY A 462 -15.84 3.82 30.79
CA GLY A 462 -17.15 4.42 30.90
C GLY A 462 -17.40 5.56 29.90
N ARG A 463 -18.53 6.23 30.07
CA ARG A 463 -18.95 7.38 29.26
C ARG A 463 -18.26 8.66 29.74
N ASN A 464 -17.97 9.58 28.82
CA ASN A 464 -17.45 10.92 29.13
C ASN A 464 -16.13 10.95 29.93
N VAL A 465 -15.26 9.94 29.77
CA VAL A 465 -13.92 9.92 30.36
C VAL A 465 -13.04 11.00 29.71
N THR A 466 -12.17 11.64 30.49
CA THR A 466 -11.20 12.63 30.00
C THR A 466 -9.78 12.16 30.34
N LEU A 467 -8.88 12.15 29.36
CA LEU A 467 -7.48 11.72 29.53
C LEU A 467 -6.55 12.89 29.20
N ARG A 468 -5.58 13.16 30.08
CA ARG A 468 -4.65 14.30 29.99
C ARG A 468 -3.21 13.89 30.31
N GLY A 469 -2.25 14.48 29.61
CA GLY A 469 -0.82 14.20 29.79
C GLY A 469 -0.46 12.74 29.50
N THR A 470 0.26 12.09 30.41
CA THR A 470 0.65 10.67 30.28
C THR A 470 -0.26 9.76 31.11
N VAL A 471 -1.05 8.91 30.45
CA VAL A 471 -1.93 7.93 31.10
C VAL A 471 -1.51 6.52 30.73
N ILE A 472 -1.23 5.69 31.74
CA ILE A 472 -0.85 4.29 31.56
C ILE A 472 -1.81 3.43 32.37
N VAL A 473 -2.54 2.51 31.73
CA VAL A 473 -3.47 1.61 32.39
C VAL A 473 -3.06 0.17 32.14
N VAL A 474 -2.78 -0.58 33.19
CA VAL A 474 -2.29 -1.96 33.12
C VAL A 474 -3.14 -2.88 34.01
N ALA A 475 -3.99 -3.68 33.38
CA ALA A 475 -4.64 -4.82 34.00
C ALA A 475 -3.76 -6.07 33.80
N ASN A 476 -3.36 -6.72 34.90
CA ASN A 476 -2.58 -7.95 34.82
C ASN A 476 -3.43 -9.14 34.36
N GLU A 477 -2.79 -10.25 34.01
CA GLU A 477 -3.48 -11.47 33.59
C GLU A 477 -4.50 -11.94 34.64
N GLY A 478 -5.74 -12.18 34.23
CA GLY A 478 -6.86 -12.53 35.10
C GLY A 478 -7.49 -11.36 35.87
N GLN A 479 -6.99 -10.13 35.71
CA GLN A 479 -7.57 -8.92 36.30
C GLN A 479 -8.32 -8.11 35.25
N ARG A 480 -9.35 -7.39 35.70
CA ARG A 480 -10.15 -6.48 34.86
C ARG A 480 -10.21 -5.11 35.52
N ILE A 481 -10.20 -4.05 34.71
CA ILE A 481 -10.32 -2.67 35.19
C ILE A 481 -11.45 -1.97 34.44
N ASP A 482 -12.51 -1.58 35.15
CA ASP A 482 -13.59 -0.76 34.64
C ASP A 482 -13.41 0.70 35.11
N ILE A 483 -13.05 1.60 34.20
CA ILE A 483 -12.91 3.03 34.48
C ILE A 483 -14.31 3.67 34.51
N PRO A 484 -14.68 4.40 35.59
CA PRO A 484 -16.03 4.93 35.76
C PRO A 484 -16.40 5.99 34.72
N ASP A 485 -17.71 6.17 34.56
CA ASP A 485 -18.28 7.28 33.81
C ASP A 485 -17.82 8.63 34.41
N GLY A 486 -17.42 9.56 33.55
CA GLY A 486 -16.97 10.91 33.93
C GLY A 486 -15.56 10.99 34.54
N CYS A 487 -14.83 9.87 34.62
CA CYS A 487 -13.49 9.85 35.22
C CYS A 487 -12.50 10.74 34.44
N ILE A 488 -11.66 11.47 35.18
CA ILE A 488 -10.57 12.29 34.63
C ILE A 488 -9.25 11.66 35.07
N LEU A 489 -8.44 11.22 34.10
CA LEU A 489 -7.10 10.67 34.35
C LEU A 489 -6.06 11.63 33.79
N GLU A 490 -5.20 12.16 34.66
CA GLU A 490 -4.17 13.13 34.30
C GLU A 490 -2.82 12.72 34.91
N ASN A 491 -1.83 12.43 34.06
CA ASN A 491 -0.47 12.05 34.49
C ASN A 491 -0.46 10.90 35.52
N ARG A 492 -1.21 9.83 35.24
CA ARG A 492 -1.39 8.69 36.15
C ARG A 492 -1.03 7.35 35.50
N LEU A 493 -0.45 6.48 36.33
CA LEU A 493 -0.40 5.04 36.10
C LEU A 493 -1.48 4.36 36.95
N LEU A 494 -2.40 3.65 36.31
CA LEU A 494 -3.44 2.84 36.94
C LEU A 494 -3.09 1.36 36.73
N SER A 495 -2.97 0.60 37.82
CA SER A 495 -2.79 -0.85 37.74
C SER A 495 -3.54 -1.55 38.87
N GLY A 496 -4.11 -2.72 38.57
CA GLY A 496 -4.83 -3.53 39.54
C GLY A 496 -6.07 -4.21 38.96
N ASN A 497 -7.04 -4.46 39.82
CA ASN A 497 -8.34 -5.07 39.50
C ASN A 497 -9.46 -4.20 40.06
N LEU A 498 -10.35 -3.72 39.20
CA LEU A 498 -11.50 -2.89 39.53
C LEU A 498 -12.68 -3.36 38.68
N ASN A 499 -13.62 -4.08 39.28
CA ASN A 499 -14.85 -4.52 38.61
C ASN A 499 -16.02 -3.64 39.05
N MET A 500 -16.76 -3.08 38.09
CA MET A 500 -18.01 -2.38 38.36
C MET A 500 -19.20 -3.27 38.04
N ILE A 501 -20.05 -3.52 39.03
CA ILE A 501 -21.31 -4.27 38.90
C ILE A 501 -22.45 -3.25 39.04
N GLU A 502 -23.37 -3.21 38.08
CA GLU A 502 -24.61 -2.44 38.21
C GLU A 502 -25.45 -3.07 39.33
N LEU A 503 -25.79 -2.28 40.35
CA LEU A 503 -26.61 -2.68 41.49
C LEU A 503 -28.10 -2.65 41.17
#